data_AF-A0A7L2R1Y2-F1
#
_entry.id   AF-A0A7L2R1Y2-F1
#
_cell.length_a   1.000
_cell.length_b   1.000
_cell.length_c   1.000
_cell.angle_alpha   90.00
_cell.angle_beta   90.00
_cell.angle_gamma   90.00
#
_symmetry.space_group_name_H-M   'P 1'
#
loop_
_entity.id
_entity.type
_entity.pdbx_description
1 polymer ?
#
loop_
_entity_poly.entity_id
_entity_poly.type
_entity_poly.pdbx_seq_one_letter_code
_entity_poly.pdbx_strand_id
1 'polypeptide(L)'
;FIACISFHRNEHQNIHPENQELVRALRQQLQTDQQDASAGDRHRFYTDMSCPVCLQQATFPIETNCGHLFCGSCIIAYWRYGSWLGAIRCPICRQTVTLFLPLFGEDQQGAAQVFQDVNDYNRRFSGQPRSV
;
A
#
# COMPACT_ATOMS: atom_id res chain seq x y z
N PHE A 1 -11.47 -0.90 18.42
CA PHE A 1 -11.31 0.48 17.94
C PHE A 1 -10.38 0.43 16.73
N ILE A 2 -10.96 0.05 15.60
CA ILE A 2 -10.29 0.01 14.30
C ILE A 2 -10.24 1.45 13.83
N ALA A 3 -9.04 2.04 13.78
CA ALA A 3 -8.86 3.26 13.04
C ALA A 3 -8.88 2.86 11.57
N CYS A 4 -10.07 2.85 10.96
CA CYS A 4 -10.16 3.19 9.55
C CYS A 4 -9.23 4.39 9.37
N ILE A 5 -8.24 4.29 8.49
CA ILE A 5 -7.55 5.47 8.01
C ILE A 5 -8.61 6.22 7.18
N SER A 6 -9.48 6.92 7.90
CA SER A 6 -10.20 8.06 7.42
C SER A 6 -9.10 9.03 7.03
N PHE A 7 -8.70 8.95 5.76
CA PHE A 7 -8.29 10.12 5.04
C PHE A 7 -9.47 11.10 5.10
N HIS A 8 -9.65 11.77 6.25
CA HIS A 8 -10.28 13.07 6.30
C HIS A 8 -9.27 14.06 5.70
N ARG A 9 -8.95 13.85 4.41
CA ARG A 9 -8.36 14.89 3.60
C ARG A 9 -9.47 15.89 3.41
N ASN A 10 -9.45 16.92 4.27
CA ASN A 10 -10.24 18.14 4.23
C ASN A 10 -11.12 18.23 2.96
N GLU A 11 -12.43 17.99 3.10
CA GLU A 11 -13.43 17.91 2.02
C GLU A 11 -13.69 19.25 1.31
N HIS A 12 -12.76 20.20 1.36
CA HIS A 12 -12.76 21.36 0.49
C HIS A 12 -11.80 21.12 -0.67
N GLN A 13 -12.12 20.13 -1.51
CA GLN A 13 -11.65 20.18 -2.89
C GLN A 13 -12.31 21.41 -3.51
N ASN A 14 -11.51 22.43 -3.87
CA ASN A 14 -11.94 23.62 -4.62
C ASN A 14 -12.38 23.22 -6.03
N ILE A 15 -13.46 22.47 -6.14
CA ILE A 15 -14.06 22.06 -7.41
C ILE A 15 -14.85 23.26 -7.89
N HIS A 16 -14.54 23.71 -9.11
CA HIS A 16 -15.27 24.80 -9.77
C HIS A 16 -16.78 24.49 -9.77
N PRO A 17 -17.66 25.48 -9.53
CA PRO A 17 -19.09 25.26 -9.30
C PRO A 17 -19.78 24.40 -10.36
N GLU A 18 -19.43 24.58 -11.63
CA GLU A 18 -20.00 23.85 -12.77
C GLU A 18 -19.65 22.35 -12.77
N ASN A 19 -18.54 21.97 -12.12
CA ASN A 19 -18.04 20.60 -12.10
C ASN A 19 -18.47 19.84 -10.84
N GLN A 20 -19.21 20.47 -9.93
CA GLN A 20 -19.61 19.84 -8.66
C GLN A 20 -20.51 18.62 -8.88
N GLU A 21 -21.49 18.72 -9.77
CA GLU A 21 -22.41 17.63 -10.08
C GLU A 21 -21.71 16.48 -10.81
N LEU A 22 -20.86 16.81 -11.79
CA LEU A 22 -20.07 15.82 -12.52
C LEU A 22 -19.17 15.02 -11.56
N VAL A 23 -18.49 15.69 -10.63
CA VAL A 23 -17.63 15.02 -9.65
C VAL A 23 -18.45 14.21 -8.64
N ARG A 24 -19.65 14.67 -8.24
CA ARG A 24 -20.56 13.88 -7.39
C ARG A 24 -21.02 12.61 -8.10
N ALA A 25 -21.46 12.71 -9.35
CA ALA A 25 -21.89 11.56 -10.15
C ALA A 25 -20.74 10.56 -10.34
N LEU A 26 -19.53 11.04 -10.67
CA LEU A 26 -18.36 10.18 -10.81
C LEU A 26 -17.99 9.46 -9.51
N ARG A 27 -18.06 10.14 -8.35
CA ARG A 27 -17.83 9.48 -7.05
C ARG A 27 -18.87 8.40 -6.78
N GLN A 28 -20.14 8.63 -7.11
CA GLN A 28 -21.20 7.63 -6.95
C GLN A 28 -20.95 6.42 -7.84
N GLN A 29 -20.56 6.62 -9.11
CA GLN A 29 -20.23 5.53 -10.03
C GLN A 29 -19.02 4.70 -9.57
N LEU A 30 -17.95 5.36 -9.09
CA LEU A 30 -16.78 4.65 -8.56
C LEU A 30 -17.12 3.84 -7.29
N GLN A 31 -18.07 4.32 -6.48
CA GLN A 31 -18.53 3.60 -5.29
C GLN A 31 -19.37 2.36 -5.65
N THR A 32 -20.18 2.42 -6.70
CA THR A 32 -20.92 1.24 -7.20
C THR A 32 -19.97 0.20 -7.80
N ASP A 33 -18.98 0.62 -8.60
CA ASP A 33 -18.01 -0.30 -9.21
C ASP A 33 -17.13 -1.01 -8.15
N GLN A 34 -16.83 -0.33 -7.04
CA GLN A 34 -16.09 -0.91 -5.91
C GLN A 34 -16.90 -1.92 -5.09
N GLN A 35 -18.23 -1.83 -5.10
CA GLN A 35 -19.10 -2.81 -4.43
C GLN A 35 -19.22 -4.11 -5.23
N ASP A 36 -19.10 -4.03 -6.56
CA ASP A 36 -19.07 -5.20 -7.44
C ASP A 36 -17.68 -5.85 -7.53
N ALA A 37 -16.62 -5.05 -7.37
CA ALA A 37 -15.24 -5.54 -7.24
C ALA A 37 -14.99 -6.09 -5.83
N SER A 38 -15.42 -7.33 -5.57
CA SER A 38 -15.10 -8.03 -4.31
C SER A 38 -13.60 -7.95 -3.98
N ALA A 39 -13.23 -7.91 -2.70
CA ALA A 39 -11.83 -8.07 -2.26
C ALA A 39 -11.16 -9.34 -2.86
N GLY A 40 -11.98 -10.33 -3.24
CA GLY A 40 -11.57 -11.53 -3.96
C GLY A 40 -11.10 -11.30 -5.40
N ASP A 41 -11.51 -10.21 -6.07
CA ASP A 41 -11.12 -9.95 -7.45
C ASP A 41 -9.71 -9.33 -7.53
N ARG A 42 -9.37 -8.43 -6.60
CA ARG A 42 -7.97 -8.01 -6.38
C ARG A 42 -7.08 -9.19 -6.02
N HIS A 43 -7.60 -10.15 -5.23
CA HIS A 43 -6.89 -11.36 -4.85
C HIS A 43 -6.70 -12.35 -6.02
N ARG A 44 -7.60 -12.37 -7.01
CA ARG A 44 -7.53 -13.26 -8.19
C ARG A 44 -6.35 -12.95 -9.12
N PHE A 45 -5.97 -11.67 -9.28
CA PHE A 45 -4.80 -11.28 -10.08
C PHE A 45 -3.46 -11.75 -9.50
N TYR A 46 -3.48 -12.25 -8.26
CA TYR A 46 -2.32 -12.53 -7.44
C TYR A 46 -2.19 -14.02 -7.07
N THR A 47 -2.92 -14.89 -7.77
CA THR A 47 -2.92 -16.35 -7.56
C THR A 47 -1.55 -17.01 -7.77
N ASP A 48 -0.58 -16.30 -8.37
CA ASP A 48 0.79 -16.77 -8.60
C ASP A 48 1.87 -15.84 -7.98
N MET A 49 1.55 -15.17 -6.85
CA MET A 49 2.46 -14.25 -6.14
C MET A 49 3.66 -14.97 -5.47
N SER A 50 4.57 -15.50 -6.28
CA SER A 50 5.87 -15.95 -5.77
C SER A 50 6.73 -14.76 -5.34
N CYS A 51 7.26 -14.82 -4.13
CA CYS A 51 8.23 -13.83 -3.65
C CYS A 51 9.58 -14.12 -4.29
N PRO A 52 10.19 -13.19 -5.05
CA PRO A 52 11.46 -13.41 -5.73
C PRO A 52 12.66 -13.53 -4.79
N VAL A 53 12.48 -13.24 -3.49
CA VAL A 53 13.53 -13.32 -2.47
C VAL A 53 13.61 -14.71 -1.85
N CYS A 54 12.47 -15.28 -1.43
CA CYS A 54 12.43 -16.61 -0.81
C CYS A 54 11.96 -17.72 -1.75
N LEU A 55 11.50 -17.38 -2.96
CA LEU A 55 11.01 -18.30 -3.99
C LEU A 55 9.80 -19.14 -3.53
N GLN A 56 9.03 -18.63 -2.57
CA GLN A 56 7.80 -19.22 -2.06
C GLN A 56 6.62 -18.30 -2.32
N GLN A 57 5.40 -18.82 -2.12
CA GLN A 57 4.19 -17.99 -2.10
C GLN A 57 4.36 -16.84 -1.09
N ALA A 58 4.06 -15.61 -1.54
CA ALA A 58 4.19 -14.43 -0.72
C ALA A 58 3.24 -14.47 0.47
N THR A 59 3.80 -14.44 1.68
CA THR A 59 3.09 -14.28 2.95
C THR A 59 3.12 -12.82 3.38
N PHE A 60 1.97 -12.29 3.77
CA PHE A 60 1.78 -10.86 4.01
C PHE A 60 2.35 -10.02 2.84
N PRO A 61 1.79 -10.19 1.63
CA PRO A 61 2.34 -9.60 0.42
C PRO A 61 2.43 -8.07 0.53
N ILE A 62 3.60 -7.53 0.19
CA ILE A 62 3.84 -6.09 0.09
C ILE A 62 4.18 -5.76 -1.36
N GLU A 63 3.41 -4.85 -1.93
CA GLU A 63 3.71 -4.22 -3.21
C GLU A 63 4.53 -2.95 -2.99
N THR A 64 5.52 -2.72 -3.85
CA THR A 64 6.33 -1.50 -3.85
C THR A 64 5.75 -0.47 -4.82
N ASN A 65 6.11 0.81 -4.73
CA ASN A 65 5.65 1.85 -5.67
C ASN A 65 6.03 1.59 -7.16
N CYS A 66 6.91 0.63 -7.43
CA CYS A 66 7.22 0.19 -8.80
C CYS A 66 6.44 -1.07 -9.24
N GLY A 67 5.46 -1.51 -8.44
CA GLY A 67 4.57 -2.64 -8.74
C GLY A 67 5.12 -4.03 -8.43
N HIS A 68 6.36 -4.15 -7.94
CA HIS A 68 6.94 -5.44 -7.59
C HIS A 68 6.56 -5.88 -6.19
N LEU A 69 6.42 -7.21 -6.02
CA LEU A 69 5.82 -7.82 -4.85
C LEU A 69 6.77 -8.76 -4.11
N PHE A 70 6.69 -8.76 -2.78
CA PHE A 70 7.53 -9.55 -1.89
C PHE A 70 6.74 -10.02 -0.66
N CYS A 71 7.23 -11.04 0.05
CA CYS A 71 6.78 -11.28 1.43
C CYS A 71 7.10 -10.06 2.29
N GLY A 72 6.23 -9.77 3.25
CA GLY A 72 6.46 -8.70 4.22
C GLY A 72 7.81 -8.86 4.94
N SER A 73 8.07 -10.06 5.48
CA SER A 73 9.33 -10.38 6.16
C SER A 73 10.56 -10.21 5.26
N CYS A 74 10.48 -10.61 3.99
CA CYS A 74 11.59 -10.53 3.04
C CYS A 74 11.98 -9.08 2.74
N ILE A 75 11.01 -8.22 2.40
CA ILE A 75 11.32 -6.83 2.04
C ILE A 75 11.70 -5.99 3.26
N ILE A 76 11.12 -6.28 4.44
CA ILE A 76 11.51 -5.65 5.71
C ILE A 76 12.94 -6.04 6.09
N ALA A 77 13.31 -7.32 5.96
CA ALA A 77 14.69 -7.76 6.18
C ALA A 77 15.65 -7.07 5.21
N TYR A 78 15.30 -7.02 3.92
CA TYR A 78 16.09 -6.33 2.91
C TYR A 78 16.29 -4.83 3.24
N TRP A 79 15.26 -4.16 3.78
CA TRP A 79 15.39 -2.81 4.32
C TRP A 79 16.33 -2.74 5.53
N ARG A 80 16.14 -3.60 6.54
CA ARG A 80 16.94 -3.58 7.78
C ARG A 80 18.43 -3.90 7.55
N TYR A 81 18.75 -4.75 6.57
CA TYR A 81 20.13 -5.16 6.26
C TYR A 81 20.77 -4.38 5.12
N GLY A 82 20.02 -3.56 4.38
CA GLY A 82 20.51 -2.83 3.22
C GLY A 82 21.24 -1.53 3.58
N SER A 83 20.49 -0.42 3.61
CA SER A 83 21.03 0.91 3.90
C SER A 83 20.38 1.46 5.16
N TRP A 84 21.19 1.76 6.18
CA TRP A 84 20.69 2.37 7.42
C TRP A 84 20.05 3.75 7.14
N LEU A 85 20.61 4.51 6.19
CA LEU A 85 20.33 5.94 6.04
C LEU A 85 19.36 6.30 4.91
N GLY A 86 19.00 5.36 4.03
CA GLY A 86 18.24 5.67 2.82
C GLY A 86 17.14 4.68 2.48
N ALA A 87 16.24 5.12 1.60
CA ALA A 87 15.25 4.25 0.97
C ALA A 87 15.95 3.13 0.18
N ILE A 88 15.39 1.92 0.23
CA ILE A 88 15.95 0.80 -0.52
C ILE A 88 15.67 0.94 -2.03
N ARG A 89 16.39 0.16 -2.83
CA ARG A 89 16.10 -0.03 -4.25
C ARG A 89 15.39 -1.36 -4.44
N CYS A 90 14.38 -1.40 -5.30
CA CYS A 90 13.65 -2.64 -5.60
C CYS A 90 14.61 -3.75 -6.06
N PRO A 91 14.57 -4.96 -5.47
CA PRO A 91 15.41 -6.09 -5.88
C PRO A 91 15.25 -6.50 -7.36
N ILE A 92 14.11 -6.20 -7.99
CA ILE A 92 13.85 -6.55 -9.39
C ILE A 92 14.28 -5.43 -10.35
N CYS A 93 13.66 -4.25 -10.27
CA CYS A 93 13.86 -3.18 -11.26
C CYS A 93 14.79 -2.05 -10.80
N ARG A 94 15.28 -2.11 -9.55
CA ARG A 94 16.20 -1.15 -8.95
C ARG A 94 15.68 0.30 -8.84
N GLN A 95 14.38 0.53 -9.02
CA GLN A 95 13.75 1.81 -8.69
C GLN A 95 13.80 2.06 -7.18
N THR A 96 13.95 3.31 -6.76
CA THR A 96 13.88 3.68 -5.35
C THR A 96 12.48 3.38 -4.81
N VAL A 97 12.42 2.69 -3.68
CA VAL A 97 11.16 2.34 -3.04
C VAL A 97 10.82 3.39 -1.99
N THR A 98 9.81 4.21 -2.22
CA THR A 98 9.37 5.24 -1.25
C THR A 98 8.13 4.81 -0.47
N LEU A 99 7.47 3.74 -0.92
CA LEU A 99 6.23 3.26 -0.34
C LEU A 99 6.16 1.74 -0.37
N PHE A 100 5.77 1.16 0.76
CA PHE A 100 5.29 -0.20 0.92
C PHE A 100 3.77 -0.19 1.02
N LEU A 101 3.11 -0.99 0.19
CA LEU A 101 1.66 -1.13 0.10
C LEU A 101 1.27 -2.56 0.54
N PRO A 102 0.72 -2.73 1.75
CA PRO A 102 0.20 -4.02 2.21
C PRO A 102 -0.96 -4.48 1.32
N LEU A 103 -0.90 -5.72 0.84
CA LEU A 103 -1.99 -6.37 0.09
C LEU A 103 -2.72 -7.42 0.94
N PHE A 104 -2.82 -7.18 2.24
CA PHE A 104 -3.49 -8.03 3.23
C PHE A 104 -4.19 -7.14 4.28
N GLY A 105 -5.13 -7.71 5.03
CA GLY A 105 -5.89 -7.00 6.06
C GLY A 105 -5.18 -6.98 7.42
N GLU A 106 -5.41 -5.93 8.21
CA GLU A 106 -4.92 -5.80 9.59
C GLU A 106 -5.47 -6.89 10.54
N ASP A 107 -6.63 -7.45 10.20
CA ASP A 107 -7.32 -8.51 10.92
C ASP A 107 -6.67 -9.89 10.75
N GLN A 108 -5.77 -10.07 9.77
CA GLN A 108 -5.08 -11.32 9.56
C GLN A 108 -4.13 -11.63 10.74
N GLN A 109 -4.19 -12.86 11.27
CA GLN A 109 -3.33 -13.28 12.38
C GLN A 109 -1.85 -13.14 12.03
N GLY A 110 -1.08 -12.49 12.90
CA GLY A 110 0.36 -12.26 12.69
C GLY A 110 0.71 -11.02 11.83
N ALA A 111 -0.29 -10.32 11.28
CA ALA A 111 -0.08 -9.14 10.43
C ALA A 111 0.44 -7.91 11.19
N ALA A 112 0.14 -7.79 12.49
CA ALA A 112 0.38 -6.56 13.28
C ALA A 112 1.84 -6.06 13.21
N GLN A 113 2.82 -6.96 13.33
CA GLN A 113 4.23 -6.57 13.26
C GLN A 113 4.62 -6.08 11.86
N VAL A 114 4.11 -6.72 10.81
CA VAL A 114 4.38 -6.32 9.42
C VAL A 114 3.82 -4.93 9.15
N PHE A 115 2.61 -4.64 9.63
CA PHE A 115 2.01 -3.30 9.51
C PHE A 115 2.83 -2.22 10.23
N GLN A 116 3.34 -2.51 11.42
CA GLN A 116 4.20 -1.58 12.15
C GLN A 116 5.47 -1.25 11.36
N ASP A 117 6.13 -2.27 10.84
CA ASP A 117 7.34 -2.10 10.03
C ASP A 117 7.08 -1.33 8.72
N VAL A 118 5.95 -1.59 8.07
CA VAL A 118 5.51 -0.85 6.88
C VAL A 118 5.27 0.63 7.20
N ASN A 119 4.56 0.90 8.29
CA ASN A 119 4.27 2.26 8.72
C ASN A 119 5.55 3.03 9.06
N ASP A 120 6.51 2.37 9.71
CA ASP A 120 7.82 2.94 10.03
C ASP A 120 8.63 3.26 8.78
N TYR A 121 8.63 2.36 7.78
CA TYR A 121 9.27 2.61 6.49
C TYR A 121 8.63 3.80 5.78
N ASN A 122 7.30 3.78 5.62
CA ASN A 122 6.55 4.78 4.88
C ASN A 122 6.65 6.17 5.52
N ARG A 123 6.66 6.25 6.87
CA ARG A 123 6.89 7.50 7.60
C ARG A 123 8.26 8.11 7.28
N ARG A 124 9.28 7.29 7.05
CA ARG A 124 10.64 7.75 6.77
C ARG A 124 10.82 8.20 5.33
N PHE A 125 10.19 7.52 4.36
CA PHE A 125 10.58 7.63 2.95
C PHE A 125 9.47 8.08 1.98
N SER A 126 8.22 8.22 2.41
CA SER A 126 7.11 8.63 1.53
C SER A 126 7.17 10.08 1.05
N GLY A 127 8.02 10.91 1.66
CA GLY A 127 8.10 12.35 1.37
C GLY A 127 6.93 13.18 1.91
N GLN A 128 6.02 12.59 2.69
CA GLN A 128 4.97 13.35 3.38
C GLN A 128 5.57 14.25 4.47
N PRO A 129 5.03 15.47 4.68
CA PRO A 129 5.48 16.35 5.76
C PRO A 129 5.36 15.63 7.10
N ARG A 130 6.45 15.64 7.89
CA ARG A 130 6.38 15.14 9.27
C ARG A 130 5.51 16.11 10.06
N SER A 131 4.42 15.64 10.65
CA SER A 131 3.70 16.41 11.65
C SER A 131 4.68 16.75 12.79
N VAL A 132 4.86 18.05 13.01
CA VAL A 132 5.63 18.62 14.13
C VAL A 132 4.83 18.57 15.42
#